data_AF-A0AAW6B413-F1
#
_entry.id   AF-A0AAW6B413-F1
#
_cell.length_a   1.000
_cell.length_b   1.000
_cell.length_c   1.000
_cell.angle_alpha   90.00
_cell.angle_beta   90.00
_cell.angle_gamma   90.00
#
_symmetry.space_group_name_H-M   'P 1'
#
loop_
_entity.id
_entity.type
_entity.pdbx_description
1 polymer ?
#
loop_
_entity_poly.entity_id
_entity_poly.type
_entity_poly.pdbx_seq_one_letter_code
_entity_poly.pdbx_strand_id
1 'polypeptide(L)'
;MLRKTKKDELEFVMMIIEEGREFLKEQGVNQWQHGSPSRDMIINDINEGISYIYEKSGKLVATAMLTTFDEDYENYPTFWSENSSYLAIHRLATAKQF
;
A
#
# COMPACT_ATOMS: atom_id res chain seq x y z
N MET A 1 -8.37 2.55 -13.66
CA MET A 1 -9.25 3.25 -12.71
C MET A 1 -8.73 2.96 -11.31
N LEU A 2 -8.46 4.02 -10.55
CA LEU A 2 -8.15 3.92 -9.13
C LEU A 2 -9.46 3.85 -8.36
N ARG A 3 -9.60 2.89 -7.44
CA ARG A 3 -10.78 2.76 -6.57
C ARG A 3 -10.41 2.07 -5.26
N LYS A 4 -11.30 2.17 -4.26
CA LYS A 4 -11.16 1.41 -3.01
C LYS A 4 -11.21 -0.09 -3.29
N THR A 5 -10.40 -0.82 -2.54
CA THR A 5 -10.35 -2.28 -2.55
C THR A 5 -11.63 -2.85 -1.93
N LYS A 6 -12.19 -3.90 -2.53
CA LYS A 6 -13.30 -4.65 -1.95
C LYS A 6 -12.78 -5.83 -1.12
N LYS A 7 -13.57 -6.30 -0.16
CA LYS A 7 -13.17 -7.41 0.74
C LYS A 7 -12.87 -8.71 0.02
N ASP A 8 -13.59 -9.00 -1.07
CA ASP A 8 -13.39 -10.18 -1.92
C ASP A 8 -12.15 -10.07 -2.83
N GLU A 9 -11.50 -8.92 -2.87
CA GLU A 9 -10.26 -8.69 -3.64
C GLU A 9 -8.99 -8.85 -2.79
N LEU A 10 -9.12 -9.20 -1.51
CA LEU A 10 -7.99 -9.33 -0.57
C LEU A 10 -6.89 -10.26 -1.09
N GLU A 11 -7.24 -11.43 -1.65
CA GLU A 11 -6.24 -12.38 -2.15
C GLU A 11 -5.42 -11.81 -3.30
N PHE A 12 -6.04 -11.02 -4.18
CA PHE A 12 -5.35 -10.36 -5.28
C PHE A 12 -4.41 -9.27 -4.79
N VAL A 13 -4.83 -8.49 -3.79
CA VAL A 13 -3.96 -7.49 -3.17
C VAL A 13 -2.77 -8.16 -2.49
N MET A 14 -3.00 -9.24 -1.73
CA MET A 14 -1.93 -10.00 -1.09
C MET A 14 -0.96 -10.59 -2.10
N MET A 15 -1.44 -11.12 -3.22
CA MET A 15 -0.59 -11.59 -4.31
C MET A 15 0.34 -10.48 -4.83
N ILE A 16 -0.18 -9.28 -5.09
CA ILE A 16 0.64 -8.13 -5.55
C ILE A 16 1.65 -7.69 -4.48
N ILE A 17 1.26 -7.71 -3.20
CA ILE A 17 2.16 -7.43 -2.09
C ILE A 17 3.31 -8.43 -2.03
N GLU A 18 3.05 -9.73 -2.18
CA GLU A 18 4.09 -10.76 -2.20
C GLU A 18 5.00 -10.62 -3.42
N GLU A 19 4.47 -10.32 -4.60
CA GLU A 19 5.28 -10.02 -5.78
C GLU A 19 6.23 -8.82 -5.54
N GLY A 20 5.73 -7.77 -4.88
CA GLY A 20 6.56 -6.64 -4.46
C GLY A 20 7.61 -7.03 -3.42
N ARG A 21 7.25 -7.88 -2.45
CA ARG A 21 8.17 -8.40 -1.42
C ARG A 21 9.32 -9.19 -2.05
N GLU A 22 9.01 -10.05 -3.01
CA GLU A 22 9.99 -10.81 -3.78
C GLU A 22 10.90 -9.90 -4.59
N PHE A 23 10.34 -8.92 -5.30
CA PHE A 23 11.13 -7.95 -6.07
C PHE A 23 12.12 -7.18 -5.18
N LEU A 24 11.69 -6.68 -4.02
CA LEU A 24 12.59 -6.01 -3.07
C LEU A 24 13.72 -6.92 -2.60
N LYS A 25 13.41 -8.20 -2.32
CA LYS A 25 14.40 -9.20 -1.94
C LYS A 25 15.43 -9.46 -3.04
N GLU A 26 15.00 -9.58 -4.29
CA GLU A 26 15.87 -9.74 -5.46
C GLU A 26 16.82 -8.54 -5.63
N GLN A 27 16.37 -7.32 -5.27
CA GLN A 27 17.19 -6.11 -5.28
C GLN A 27 18.10 -5.96 -4.04
N GLY A 28 18.09 -6.92 -3.11
CA GLY A 28 18.83 -6.82 -1.85
C GLY A 28 18.28 -5.76 -0.88
N VAL A 29 17.02 -5.33 -1.06
CA VAL A 29 16.37 -4.34 -0.21
C VAL A 29 15.67 -5.04 0.95
N ASN A 30 16.01 -4.65 2.18
CA ASN A 30 15.50 -5.29 3.40
C ASN A 30 14.05 -4.92 3.75
N GLN A 31 13.43 -3.98 3.03
CA GLN A 31 12.03 -3.63 3.23
C GLN A 31 11.13 -4.85 2.93
N TRP A 32 10.11 -4.99 3.77
CA TRP A 32 9.08 -6.03 3.72
C TRP A 32 9.56 -7.47 3.98
N GLN A 33 10.81 -7.66 4.41
CA GLN A 33 11.35 -9.00 4.66
C GLN A 33 11.05 -9.55 6.06
N HIS A 34 10.38 -8.77 6.91
CA HIS A 34 10.14 -9.07 8.33
C HIS A 34 8.65 -9.12 8.69
N GLY A 35 7.81 -9.64 7.77
CA GLY A 35 6.38 -9.89 8.02
C GLY A 35 5.43 -8.70 7.75
N SER A 36 5.95 -7.49 7.54
CA SER A 36 5.18 -6.35 7.03
C SER A 36 5.32 -6.22 5.51
N PRO A 37 4.32 -5.72 4.77
CA PRO A 37 2.94 -5.61 5.19
C PRO A 37 2.33 -7.01 5.37
N SER A 38 1.56 -7.18 6.43
CA SER A 38 0.91 -8.45 6.76
C SER A 38 -0.52 -8.49 6.22
N ARG A 39 -1.08 -9.69 6.12
CA ARG A 39 -2.48 -9.89 5.72
C ARG A 39 -3.45 -9.11 6.60
N ASP A 40 -3.24 -9.12 7.92
CA ASP A 40 -4.10 -8.39 8.86
C ASP A 40 -4.01 -6.87 8.68
N MET A 41 -2.82 -6.34 8.35
CA MET A 41 -2.68 -4.92 8.00
C MET A 41 -3.50 -4.57 6.76
N ILE A 42 -3.45 -5.40 5.70
CA ILE A 42 -4.25 -5.16 4.49
C ILE A 42 -5.75 -5.29 4.78
N ILE A 43 -6.18 -6.24 5.61
CA ILE A 43 -7.57 -6.36 6.05
C ILE A 43 -8.03 -5.08 6.76
N ASN A 44 -7.20 -4.54 7.66
CA ASN A 44 -7.51 -3.30 8.36
C ASN A 44 -7.60 -2.11 7.39
N ASP A 45 -6.66 -2.00 6.44
CA ASP A 45 -6.70 -0.95 5.42
C ASP A 45 -8.00 -0.98 4.60
N ILE A 46 -8.49 -2.18 4.26
CA ILE A 46 -9.76 -2.38 3.54
C ILE A 46 -10.93 -1.96 4.44
N ASN A 47 -10.94 -2.36 5.71
CA ASN A 47 -12.00 -2.04 6.65
C ASN A 47 -12.09 -0.54 6.95
N GLU A 48 -10.95 0.14 7.06
CA GLU A 48 -10.84 1.59 7.23
C GLU A 48 -11.12 2.36 5.94
N GLY A 49 -11.16 1.66 4.80
CA GLY A 49 -11.44 2.25 3.50
C GLY A 49 -10.30 3.13 2.98
N ILE A 50 -9.07 2.81 3.37
CA ILE A 50 -7.82 3.46 2.96
C ILE A 50 -6.99 2.58 2.01
N SER A 51 -7.38 1.33 1.79
CA SER A 51 -6.81 0.47 0.73
C SER A 51 -7.41 0.80 -0.64
N TYR A 52 -6.53 0.98 -1.63
CA TYR A 52 -6.87 1.25 -3.02
C TYR A 52 -6.21 0.25 -3.96
N ILE A 53 -6.87 0.04 -5.08
CA ILE A 53 -6.35 -0.72 -6.23
C ILE A 53 -6.47 0.11 -7.50
N TYR A 54 -5.54 -0.12 -8.42
CA TYR A 54 -5.62 0.39 -9.77
C TYR A 54 -5.96 -0.75 -10.74
N GLU A 55 -7.03 -0.56 -11.50
CA GLU A 55 -7.53 -1.51 -12.49
C GLU A 55 -7.27 -0.99 -13.92
N LYS A 56 -6.71 -1.81 -14.80
CA LYS A 56 -6.49 -1.49 -16.22
C LYS A 56 -7.13 -2.56 -17.09
N SER A 57 -8.12 -2.18 -17.89
CA SER A 57 -8.85 -3.09 -18.78
C SER A 57 -9.42 -4.33 -18.06
N GLY A 58 -10.05 -4.14 -16.90
CA GLY A 58 -10.62 -5.22 -16.09
C GLY A 58 -9.60 -6.05 -15.29
N LYS A 59 -8.31 -5.69 -15.34
CA LYS A 59 -7.25 -6.37 -14.58
C LYS A 59 -6.77 -5.50 -13.43
N LEU A 60 -6.66 -6.09 -12.25
CA LEU A 60 -5.95 -5.51 -11.11
C LEU A 60 -4.45 -5.45 -11.41
N VAL A 61 -3.86 -4.26 -11.36
CA VAL A 61 -2.44 -4.07 -11.73
C VAL A 61 -1.58 -3.45 -10.63
N ALA A 62 -2.19 -2.79 -9.65
CA ALA A 62 -1.46 -2.20 -8.53
C ALA A 62 -2.35 -2.04 -7.29
N THR A 63 -1.72 -1.88 -6.14
CA THR A 63 -2.34 -1.53 -4.86
C THR A 63 -1.56 -0.42 -4.16
N ALA A 64 -2.24 0.37 -3.33
CA ALA A 64 -1.65 1.35 -2.43
C ALA A 64 -2.58 1.59 -1.23
N MET A 65 -2.02 1.99 -0.10
CA MET A 65 -2.76 2.59 1.00
C MET A 65 -2.64 4.12 0.91
N LEU A 66 -3.76 4.83 1.01
CA LEU A 66 -3.84 6.29 0.98
C LEU A 66 -4.48 6.81 2.27
N THR A 67 -3.77 7.66 3.01
CA THR A 67 -4.24 8.23 4.29
C THR A 67 -3.91 9.71 4.39
N THR A 68 -4.73 10.45 5.14
CA THR A 68 -4.48 11.85 5.50
C THR A 68 -3.86 12.00 6.89
N PHE A 69 -3.47 10.88 7.51
CA PHE A 69 -2.83 10.81 8.83
C PHE A 69 -1.73 9.75 8.81
N ASP A 70 -0.53 10.12 9.24
CA ASP A 70 0.61 9.24 9.49
C ASP A 70 1.26 9.62 10.83
N GLU A 71 1.32 8.67 11.75
CA GLU A 71 1.80 8.89 13.12
C GLU A 71 3.24 9.43 13.17
N ASP A 72 4.13 8.95 12.31
CA ASP A 72 5.51 9.43 12.27
C ASP A 72 5.54 10.88 11.78
N TYR A 73 4.70 11.25 10.81
CA TYR A 73 4.68 12.62 10.29
C TYR A 73 4.14 13.61 11.33
N GLU A 74 3.15 13.21 12.11
CA GLU A 74 2.63 14.02 13.23
C GLU A 74 3.63 14.17 14.36
N ASN A 75 4.43 13.14 14.64
CA ASN A 75 5.42 13.16 15.72
C ASN A 75 6.67 13.97 15.39
N TYR A 76 6.96 14.22 14.10
CA TYR A 76 8.15 14.97 13.67
C TYR A 76 7.81 16.16 12.74
N PRO A 77 7.08 17.17 13.25
CA PRO A 77 6.59 18.29 12.43
C PRO A 77 7.72 19.18 11.87
N THR A 78 8.91 19.16 12.48
CA THR A 78 10.06 19.98 12.07
C THR A 78 10.68 19.56 10.75
N PHE A 79 10.38 18.35 10.25
CA PHE A 79 10.85 17.90 8.93
C PHE A 79 10.01 18.44 7.77
N TRP A 80 8.85 19.02 8.05
CA TRP A 80 7.89 19.45 7.05
C TRP A 80 7.68 20.97 7.10
N SER A 81 7.50 21.61 5.95
CA SER A 81 7.02 22.99 5.90
C SER A 81 5.59 23.05 6.45
N GLU A 82 5.22 24.12 7.16
CA GLU A 82 3.86 24.31 7.70
C GLU A 82 2.79 24.08 6.62
N ASN A 83 2.18 22.91 6.63
CA ASN A 83 1.10 22.54 5.73
C ASN A 83 0.08 21.74 6.53
N SER A 84 -1.16 22.21 6.56
CA SER A 84 -2.21 21.67 7.41
C SER A 84 -2.91 20.44 6.83
N SER A 85 -2.53 20.02 5.61
CA SER A 85 -3.11 18.86 4.94
C SER A 85 -2.09 18.16 4.05
N TYR A 86 -2.10 16.83 4.08
CA TYR A 86 -1.29 15.98 3.23
C TYR A 86 -2.03 14.69 2.90
N LEU A 87 -1.49 13.95 1.92
CA LEU A 87 -1.89 12.59 1.62
C LEU A 87 -0.62 11.73 1.62
N ALA A 88 -0.54 10.78 2.53
CA ALA A 88 0.54 9.81 2.58
C ALA A 88 0.16 8.58 1.75
N ILE A 89 1.14 8.04 1.02
CA ILE A 89 1.01 6.86 0.18
C ILE A 89 1.94 5.79 0.72
N HIS A 90 1.39 4.68 1.19
CA HIS A 90 2.15 3.54 1.68
C HIS A 90 1.77 2.28 0.93
N ARG A 91 2.57 1.21 1.11
CA ARG A 91 2.26 -0.14 0.59
C ARG A 91 1.97 -0.15 -0.92
N LEU A 92 2.65 0.74 -1.66
CA LEU A 92 2.54 0.81 -3.12
C LEU A 92 3.26 -0.39 -3.74
N ALA A 93 2.52 -1.20 -4.50
CA ALA A 93 3.07 -2.33 -5.23
C ALA A 93 2.32 -2.52 -6.56
N THR A 94 3.01 -3.07 -7.56
CA THR A 94 2.48 -3.39 -8.88
C THR A 94 2.56 -4.89 -9.12
N ALA A 95 1.59 -5.42 -9.87
CA ALA A 95 1.65 -6.81 -10.29
C ALA A 95 2.86 -7.00 -11.21
N LYS A 96 3.63 -8.08 -11.00
CA LYS A 96 4.91 -8.37 -11.68
C LYS A 96 4.84 -8.34 -13.21
N GLN A 97 3.67 -8.65 -13.75
CA GLN A 97 3.39 -8.73 -15.19
C GLN A 97 3.15 -7.37 -15.88
N PHE A 98 3.16 -6.26 -15.14
CA PHE A 98 2.93 -4.90 -15.64
C PHE A 98 4.11 -3.97 -15.32
#